data_AF-A0A2W4U7E6-F1
#
_entry.id   AF-A0A2W4U7E6-F1
#
_cell.length_a   1.000
_cell.length_b   1.000
_cell.length_c   1.000
_cell.angle_alpha   90.00
_cell.angle_beta   90.00
_cell.angle_gamma   90.00
#
_symmetry.space_group_name_H-M   'P 1'
#
loop_
_entity.id
_entity.type
_entity.pdbx_description
1 polymer ?
#
loop_
_entity_poly.entity_id
_entity_poly.type
_entity_poly.pdbx_seq_one_letter_code
_entity_poly.pdbx_strand_id
1 'polypeptide(L)' 'MPARAVCPFCGGDDTELHSPFGSALSVVTYWCHRCHTAFERFKREGDAGRGETSAAELRP' A
#
# COMPACT_ATOMS: atom_id res chain seq x y z
N MET A 1 -16.18 -3.61 0.73
CA MET A 1 -15.42 -4.01 1.94
C MET A 1 -13.98 -3.61 1.72
N PRO A 2 -13.32 -2.84 2.60
CA PRO A 2 -11.92 -2.47 2.38
C PRO A 2 -11.08 -3.74 2.31
N ALA A 3 -10.30 -3.88 1.25
CA ALA A 3 -9.41 -5.02 1.06
C ALA A 3 -8.31 -4.96 2.13
N ARG A 4 -8.47 -5.67 3.25
CA ARG A 4 -7.39 -5.87 4.22
C ARG A 4 -6.28 -6.67 3.53
N ALA A 5 -5.13 -6.06 3.30
CA ALA A 5 -3.99 -6.74 2.71
C ALA A 5 -3.26 -7.55 3.79
N VAL A 6 -3.10 -8.85 3.57
CA VAL A 6 -2.25 -9.68 4.45
C VAL A 6 -0.80 -9.52 4.03
N CYS A 7 0.07 -9.27 5.00
CA CYS A 7 1.52 -9.15 4.79
C CYS A 7 2.11 -10.51 4.38
N PRO A 8 2.79 -10.61 3.23
CA PRO A 8 3.38 -11.88 2.78
C PRO A 8 4.64 -12.28 3.58
N PHE A 9 5.24 -11.35 4.34
CA PHE A 9 6.46 -11.60 5.10
C PHE A 9 6.20 -12.20 6.48
N CYS A 10 5.22 -11.66 7.22
CA CYS A 10 4.91 -12.12 8.57
C CYS A 10 3.52 -12.76 8.72
N GLY A 11 2.68 -12.71 7.69
CA GLY A 11 1.30 -13.20 7.74
C GLY A 11 0.32 -12.31 8.51
N GLY A 12 0.75 -11.13 8.99
CA GLY A 12 -0.11 -10.21 9.72
C GLY A 12 -1.13 -9.50 8.83
N ASP A 13 -2.31 -9.20 9.38
CA ASP A 13 -3.37 -8.42 8.73
C ASP A 13 -3.36 -6.93 9.13
N ASP A 14 -2.48 -6.55 10.05
CA ASP A 14 -2.25 -5.17 10.49
C ASP A 14 -1.40 -4.42 9.47
N THR A 15 -2.03 -4.10 8.34
CA THR A 15 -1.43 -3.37 7.23
C THR A 15 -2.28 -2.18 6.82
N GLU A 16 -1.61 -1.14 6.34
CA GLU A 16 -2.22 0.12 5.92
C GLU A 16 -1.77 0.47 4.51
N LEU A 17 -2.67 1.07 3.72
CA LEU A 17 -2.32 1.60 2.40
C LEU A 17 -1.38 2.79 2.59
N HIS A 18 -0.11 2.60 2.24
CA HIS A 18 0.92 3.62 2.38
C HIS A 18 1.00 4.53 1.16
N SER A 19 0.86 3.94 -0.04
CA SER A 19 0.82 4.70 -1.28
C SER A 19 -0.12 4.05 -2.30
N PRO A 20 -1.02 4.83 -2.94
CA PRO A 20 -1.83 4.35 -4.05
C PRO A 20 -1.03 4.18 -5.36
N PHE A 21 0.26 4.52 -5.34
CA PHE A 21 1.18 4.33 -6.47
C PHE A 21 2.47 3.71 -5.94
N GLY A 22 2.72 2.45 -6.29
CA GLY A 22 4.02 1.82 -6.05
C GLY A 22 5.00 2.08 -7.20
N SER A 23 5.94 1.16 -7.40
CA SER A 23 6.98 1.24 -8.44
C SER A 23 6.41 1.21 -9.88
N ALA A 24 5.19 0.70 -10.04
CA ALA A 24 4.44 0.70 -11.28
C ALA A 24 3.02 1.23 -11.08
N LEU A 25 2.42 1.82 -12.13
CA LEU A 25 1.08 2.42 -12.07
C LEU A 25 -0.03 1.42 -11.68
N SER A 26 0.20 0.14 -11.96
CA SER A 26 -0.72 -0.96 -11.67
C SER A 26 -0.56 -1.59 -10.28
N VAL A 27 0.31 -1.04 -9.43
CA VAL A 27 0.51 -1.52 -8.05
C VAL A 27 0.28 -0.42 -7.02
N VAL A 28 -0.08 -0.86 -5.82
CA VAL A 28 -0.19 -0.04 -4.60
C VAL A 28 0.77 -0.57 -3.56
N THR A 29 1.24 0.31 -2.68
CA THR A 29 2.16 -0.05 -1.60
C THR A 29 1.43 -0.06 -0.28
N TYR A 30 1.55 -1.17 0.45
CA TYR A 30 1.06 -1.35 1.80
C TYR A 30 2.23 -1.34 2.79
N TRP A 31 1.99 -0.79 3.99
CA TRP A 31 2.91 -0.84 5.12
C TRP A 31 2.40 -1.82 6.16
N CYS A 32 3.24 -2.74 6.62
CA CYS A 32 2.91 -3.63 7.72
C CYS A 32 3.43 -3.08 9.05
N HIS A 33 2.53 -2.84 10.00
CA HIS A 33 2.87 -2.37 11.35
C HIS A 33 3.41 -3.47 12.27
N ARG A 34 3.34 -4.74 11.85
CA ARG A 34 3.87 -5.89 12.62
C ARG A 34 5.36 -6.12 12.39
N CYS A 35 5.77 -6.16 11.12
CA CYS A 35 7.16 -6.41 10.74
C CYS A 35 7.85 -5.17 10.17
N HIS A 36 7.18 -4.01 10.20
CA HIS A 36 7.68 -2.71 9.72
C HIS A 36 8.28 -2.81 8.30
N THR A 37 7.54 -3.46 7.40
CA THR A 37 7.98 -3.72 6.03
C THR A 37 6.94 -3.23 5.05
N ALA A 38 7.39 -2.53 4.02
CA ALA A 38 6.59 -2.14 2.87
C ALA A 38 6.47 -3.30 1.86
N PHE A 39 5.29 -3.50 1.28
CA PHE A 39 5.08 -4.49 0.22
C PHE A 39 4.08 -4.00 -0.81
N GLU A 40 4.24 -4.46 -2.05
CA GLU A 40 3.39 -4.04 -3.16
C GLU A 40 2.30 -5.07 -3.45
N ARG A 41 1.13 -4.59 -3.90
CA ARG A 41 0.00 -5.39 -4.36
C ARG A 41 -0.52 -4.83 -5.67
N PHE A 42 -0.92 -5.71 -6.58
CA PHE A 42 -1.58 -5.31 -7.82
C PHE A 42 -2.95 -4.69 -7.53
N LYS A 43 -3.22 -3.55 -8.18
CA LYS A 43 -4.56 -2.95 -8.25
C LYS A 43 -5.48 -3.96 -8.91
N ARG A 44 -6.49 -4.42 -8.19
CA ARG A 44 -7.57 -5.24 -8.78
C ARG A 44 -8.63 -4.29 -9.31
N GLU A 45 -9.38 -4.71 -10.34
CA GLU A 45 -10.50 -3.94 -10.87
C GLU A 45 -11.53 -3.72 -9.74
N GLY A 46 -11.56 -2.51 -9.17
CA GLY A 46 -12.31 -2.19 -7.95
C GLY A 46 -11.49 -1.47 -6.87
N ASP A 47 -10.15 -1.51 -6.95
CA ASP A 47 -9.22 -0.73 -6.12
C ASP A 47 -9.02 0.67 -6.75
N ALA A 48 -10.11 1.29 -7.20
CA ALA A 48 -10.11 2.65 -7.72
C ALA A 48 -9.77 3.58 -6.56
N GLY A 49 -8.46 3.84 -6.41
CA GLY A 49 -7.91 4.80 -5.47
C GLY A 49 -8.62 6.13 -5.63
N ARG A 50 -9.45 6.46 -4.64
CA ARG A 50 -9.88 7.83 -4.41
C ARG A 50 -8.66 8.59 -3.89
N GLY A 51 -8.02 9.34 -4.77
CA GLY A 51 -7.34 10.57 -4.40
C GLY A 51 -5.84 10.45 -4.17
N GLU A 52 -5.12 10.97 -5.14
CA GLU A 52 -3.77 11.50 -5.05
C GLU A 52 -3.56 12.43 -3.82
N THR A 53 -2.42 12.30 -3.13
CA THR A 53 -1.52 13.43 -2.82
C THR A 53 -0.13 12.85 -2.54
N SER A 54 0.77 13.02 -3.50
CA SER A 54 2.20 12.80 -3.31
C SER A 54 2.71 13.77 -2.23
N ALA A 55 2.99 13.26 -1.04
CA ALA A 55 3.62 14.00 0.05
C ALA A 55 5.04 13.46 0.34
N ALA A 56 5.78 13.11 -0.72
CA ALA A 56 7.19 12.70 -0.61
C ALA A 56 8.18 13.75 -1.15
N GLU A 57 7.71 14.94 -1.51
CA GLU A 57 8.55 16.11 -1.78
C GLU A 57 8.57 17.05 -0.57
N LEU A 58 9.18 16.62 0.54
CA LEU A 58 9.81 17.54 1.48
C LEU A 58 10.79 16.76 2.38
N ARG A 59 12.03 16.62 1.92
CA ARG A 59 13.19 16.42 2.79
C ARG A 59 14.14 17.59 2.49
N PRO A 60 14.60 18.34 3.51
CA PRO A 60 15.38 19.56 3.34
C PRO A 60 16.74 19.31 2.67
#